data_AF-A0A6G3X0N8-F1
#
_entry.id   AF-A0A6G3X0N8-F1
#
_cell.length_a   1.000
_cell.length_b   1.000
_cell.length_c   1.000
_cell.angle_alpha   90.00
_cell.angle_beta   90.00
_cell.angle_gamma   90.00
#
_symmetry.space_group_name_H-M   'P 1'
#
loop_
_entity.id
_entity.type
_entity.pdbx_description
1 polymer ?
#
loop_
_entity_poly.entity_id
_entity_poly.type
_entity_poly.pdbx_seq_one_letter_code
_entity_poly.pdbx_strand_id
1 'polypeptide(L)'
;VAITLGSSIRAWGRDSALLVNRVLEMVDGLDIEAVATLDASQLAVADRIPDNVRTVDYLPLTELLPTCSAVIHHGGHGSFGAALVNRIPQFVVMDPGYPMEAPITGRFLS
;
A
#
# COMPACT_ATOMS: atom_id res chain seq x y z
N VAL A 1 0.47 4.72 -9.56
CA VAL A 1 0.68 4.70 -8.09
C VAL A 1 0.66 3.25 -7.62
N ALA A 2 1.62 2.83 -6.79
CA ALA A 2 1.61 1.48 -6.21
C ALA A 2 0.85 1.45 -4.88
N ILE A 3 0.12 0.37 -4.60
CA ILE A 3 -0.53 0.09 -3.32
C ILE A 3 -0.04 -1.26 -2.80
N THR A 4 0.42 -1.30 -1.54
CA THR A 4 0.80 -2.57 -0.90
C THR A 4 0.59 -2.55 0.62
N LEU A 5 -0.02 -3.59 1.16
CA LEU A 5 -0.12 -3.80 2.60
C LEU A 5 0.96 -4.78 3.11
N GLY A 6 1.95 -5.13 2.27
CA GLY A 6 3.08 -5.98 2.61
C GLY A 6 2.70 -7.42 2.98
N SER A 7 3.72 -8.26 3.14
CA SER A 7 3.56 -9.66 3.56
C SER A 7 3.26 -9.81 5.05
N SER A 8 3.61 -8.82 5.87
CA SER A 8 3.35 -8.87 7.32
C SER A 8 1.86 -8.80 7.64
N ILE A 9 1.11 -7.93 6.96
CA ILE A 9 -0.36 -7.91 7.08
C ILE A 9 -0.97 -9.21 6.53
N ARG A 10 -0.40 -9.81 5.48
CA ARG A 10 -0.85 -11.12 4.98
C ARG A 10 -0.67 -12.24 6.01
N ALA A 11 0.47 -12.26 6.69
CA ALA A 11 0.84 -13.33 7.60
C ALA A 11 0.25 -13.18 9.01
N TRP A 12 0.02 -11.95 9.48
CA TRP A 12 -0.35 -11.67 10.87
C TRP A 12 -1.48 -10.65 11.05
N GLY A 13 -1.96 -10.02 9.98
CA GLY A 13 -3.03 -9.02 10.03
C GLY A 13 -4.38 -9.66 10.30
N ARG A 14 -4.75 -9.79 11.57
CA ARG A 14 -6.16 -9.96 11.94
C ARG A 14 -6.88 -8.66 11.60
N ASP A 15 -7.89 -8.75 10.73
CA ASP A 15 -8.78 -7.65 10.35
C ASP A 15 -8.13 -6.51 9.52
N SER A 16 -7.56 -6.86 8.36
CA SER A 16 -7.02 -5.88 7.40
C SER A 16 -8.08 -5.10 6.62
N ALA A 17 -9.38 -5.37 6.86
CA ALA A 17 -10.50 -4.78 6.13
C ALA A 17 -10.49 -3.25 6.19
N LEU A 18 -10.23 -2.68 7.37
CA LEU A 18 -10.18 -1.23 7.55
C LEU A 18 -9.10 -0.58 6.67
N LEU A 19 -7.90 -1.17 6.61
CA LEU A 19 -6.79 -0.64 5.82
C LEU A 19 -7.03 -0.80 4.32
N VAL A 20 -7.51 -1.98 3.90
CA VAL A 20 -7.85 -2.25 2.49
C VAL A 20 -8.87 -1.23 2.01
N ASN A 21 -10.00 -1.11 2.71
CA ASN A 21 -11.08 -0.22 2.29
C ASN A 21 -10.66 1.25 2.31
N ARG A 22 -9.92 1.69 3.35
CA ARG A 22 -9.41 3.07 3.41
C ARG A 22 -8.51 3.40 2.21
N VAL A 23 -7.58 2.52 1.84
CA VAL A 23 -6.67 2.82 0.72
C VAL A 23 -7.41 2.84 -0.62
N LEU A 24 -8.38 1.93 -0.80
CA LEU A 24 -9.20 1.91 -2.02
C LEU A 24 -10.09 3.15 -2.10
N GLU A 25 -10.72 3.57 -1.00
CA GLU A 25 -11.50 4.81 -0.91
C GLU A 25 -10.65 6.04 -1.21
N MET A 26 -9.43 6.11 -0.68
CA MET A 26 -8.51 7.22 -0.88
C MET A 26 -8.15 7.48 -2.35
N VAL A 27 -8.10 6.43 -3.17
CA VAL A 27 -7.73 6.54 -4.60
C VAL A 27 -8.93 6.59 -5.52
N ASP A 28 -10.14 6.36 -5.00
CA ASP A 28 -11.37 6.39 -5.78
C ASP A 28 -11.64 7.79 -6.34
N GLY A 29 -12.00 7.86 -7.62
CA GLY A 29 -12.30 9.11 -8.32
C GLY A 29 -11.10 10.02 -8.59
N LEU A 30 -9.87 9.63 -8.21
CA LEU A 30 -8.65 10.35 -8.58
C LEU A 30 -8.25 10.02 -10.02
N ASP A 31 -7.73 11.02 -10.73
CA ASP A 31 -7.17 10.88 -12.09
C ASP A 31 -5.76 10.25 -12.05
N ILE A 32 -5.68 9.00 -11.59
CA ILE A 32 -4.45 8.21 -11.49
C ILE A 32 -4.73 6.75 -11.88
N GLU A 33 -3.72 6.06 -12.40
CA GLU A 33 -3.72 4.59 -12.43
C GLU A 33 -3.09 4.05 -11.14
N ALA A 34 -3.79 3.14 -10.46
CA ALA A 34 -3.29 2.48 -9.27
C ALA A 34 -3.06 0.98 -9.53
N VAL A 35 -1.90 0.47 -9.12
CA VAL A 35 -1.58 -0.97 -9.14
C VAL A 35 -1.52 -1.46 -7.70
N ALA A 36 -2.46 -2.32 -7.31
CA ALA A 36 -2.58 -2.85 -5.95
C ALA A 36 -2.04 -4.29 -5.88
N THR A 37 -0.95 -4.49 -5.13
CA THR A 37 -0.34 -5.81 -4.90
C THR A 37 -1.01 -6.49 -3.70
N LEU A 38 -2.24 -6.94 -3.86
CA LEU A 38 -3.08 -7.51 -2.80
C LEU A 38 -3.47 -8.94 -3.15
N ASP A 39 -3.33 -9.86 -2.20
CA ASP A 39 -3.74 -11.25 -2.43
C ASP A 39 -5.25 -11.45 -2.30
N ALA A 40 -5.71 -12.66 -2.64
CA ALA A 40 -7.12 -13.02 -2.57
C ALA A 40 -7.73 -12.82 -1.16
N SER A 41 -6.97 -13.00 -0.08
CA SER A 41 -7.47 -12.84 1.29
C SER A 41 -7.70 -11.37 1.63
N GLN A 42 -6.81 -10.49 1.15
CA GLN A 42 -6.93 -9.04 1.32
C GLN A 42 -8.04 -8.46 0.43
N LEU A 43 -8.22 -9.02 -0.77
CA LEU A 43 -9.32 -8.62 -1.66
C LEU A 43 -10.69 -9.11 -1.18
N ALA A 44 -10.75 -10.23 -0.47
CA ALA A 44 -12.01 -10.77 0.05
C ALA A 44 -12.68 -9.87 1.11
N VAL A 45 -11.93 -8.95 1.72
CA VAL A 45 -12.43 -7.99 2.71
C VAL A 45 -12.66 -6.59 2.13
N ALA A 46 -12.43 -6.40 0.83
CA ALA A 46 -12.70 -5.15 0.15
C ALA A 46 -14.20 -5.02 -0.14
N ASP A 47 -14.79 -3.89 0.22
CA ASP A 47 -16.19 -3.57 -0.07
C ASP A 47 -16.39 -3.32 -1.57
N ARG A 48 -15.41 -2.66 -2.20
CA ARG A 48 -15.38 -2.38 -3.64
C ARG A 48 -13.96 -2.12 -4.11
N ILE A 49 -13.63 -2.53 -5.33
CA ILE A 49 -12.41 -2.13 -6.04
C ILE A 49 -12.78 -1.00 -7.03
N PRO A 50 -12.20 0.21 -6.91
CA PRO A 50 -12.41 1.28 -7.88
C PRO A 50 -11.94 0.95 -9.29
N ASP A 51 -12.57 1.53 -10.31
CA ASP A 51 -12.27 1.26 -11.73
C ASP A 51 -10.83 1.65 -12.13
N ASN A 52 -10.23 2.60 -11.41
CA ASN A 52 -8.85 3.05 -11.63
C ASN A 52 -7.81 2.21 -10.89
N VAL A 53 -8.22 1.12 -10.21
CA VAL A 53 -7.35 0.20 -9.48
C VAL A 53 -7.23 -1.14 -10.20
N ARG A 54 -6.01 -1.47 -10.63
CA ARG A 54 -5.65 -2.79 -11.14
C ARG A 54 -5.05 -3.63 -10.02
N THR A 55 -5.69 -4.74 -9.69
CA THR A 55 -5.19 -5.68 -8.67
C THR A 55 -4.27 -6.73 -9.28
N VAL A 56 -3.20 -7.06 -8.57
CA VAL A 56 -2.28 -8.16 -8.87
C VAL A 56 -1.96 -8.88 -7.57
N ASP A 57 -1.90 -10.21 -7.60
CA ASP A 57 -1.66 -11.00 -6.38
C ASP A 57 -0.29 -10.67 -5.75
N TYR A 58 0.74 -10.60 -6.60
CA TYR A 58 2.10 -10.27 -6.17
C TYR A 58 2.92 -9.66 -7.30
N LEU A 59 3.68 -8.61 -6.96
CA LEU A 59 4.78 -8.08 -7.75
C LEU A 59 5.93 -7.67 -6.81
N PRO A 60 7.20 -7.93 -7.17
CA PRO A 60 8.33 -7.40 -6.43
C PRO A 60 8.31 -5.87 -6.43
N LEU A 61 8.34 -5.24 -5.25
CA LEU A 61 8.35 -3.76 -5.16
C LEU A 61 9.56 -3.14 -5.85
N THR A 62 10.69 -3.85 -5.90
CA THR A 62 11.90 -3.41 -6.62
C THR A 62 11.70 -3.30 -8.13
N GLU A 63 10.73 -4.04 -8.70
CA GLU A 63 10.39 -3.97 -10.12
C GLU A 63 9.23 -3.00 -10.36
N LEU A 64 8.26 -2.95 -9.44
CA LEU A 64 7.07 -2.10 -9.58
C LEU A 64 7.39 -0.62 -9.35
N LEU A 65 8.12 -0.28 -8.27
CA LEU A 65 8.31 1.11 -7.85
C LEU A 65 9.04 2.00 -8.86
N PRO A 66 10.06 1.55 -9.63
CA PRO A 66 10.66 2.37 -10.69
C PRO A 66 9.68 2.89 -11.74
N THR A 67 8.52 2.23 -11.89
CA THR A 67 7.49 2.61 -12.87
C THR A 67 6.39 3.51 -12.26
N CYS A 68 6.44 3.74 -10.95
CA CYS A 68 5.39 4.42 -10.21
C CYS A 68 5.78 5.85 -9.83
N SER A 69 4.79 6.74 -9.78
CA SER A 69 4.94 8.11 -9.31
C SER A 69 4.88 8.27 -7.78
N ALA A 70 4.28 7.30 -7.08
CA ALA A 70 4.13 7.27 -5.63
C ALA A 70 3.79 5.84 -5.15
N VAL A 71 3.92 5.59 -3.86
CA VAL A 71 3.50 4.35 -3.19
C VAL A 71 2.66 4.63 -1.94
N ILE A 72 1.57 3.87 -1.77
CA ILE A 72 0.75 3.83 -0.56
C ILE A 72 1.02 2.50 0.15
N HIS A 73 1.41 2.54 1.42
CA HIS A 73 1.68 1.31 2.18
C HIS A 73 1.39 1.38 3.68
N HIS A 74 1.29 0.21 4.33
CA HIS A 74 0.96 0.08 5.76
C HIS A 74 2.04 0.53 6.75
N GLY A 75 3.30 0.65 6.31
CA GLY A 75 4.41 1.10 7.17
C GLY A 75 5.53 0.08 7.34
N GLY A 76 5.31 -1.17 6.92
CA GLY A 76 6.31 -2.23 7.05
C GLY A 76 7.66 -1.89 6.42
N HIS A 77 8.74 -2.23 7.15
CA HIS A 77 10.13 -1.89 6.81
C HIS A 77 10.53 -2.20 5.37
N GLY A 78 10.06 -3.32 4.80
CA GLY A 78 10.37 -3.71 3.43
C GLY A 78 9.77 -2.75 2.39
N SER A 79 8.54 -2.28 2.61
CA SER A 79 7.88 -1.31 1.73
C SER A 79 8.54 0.06 1.86
N PHE A 80 8.82 0.48 3.09
CA PHE A 80 9.52 1.74 3.37
C PHE A 80 10.91 1.78 2.72
N GLY A 81 11.71 0.72 2.92
CA GLY A 81 13.05 0.61 2.33
C GLY A 81 13.02 0.58 0.81
N ALA A 82 12.07 -0.14 0.20
CA ALA A 82 11.90 -0.17 -1.25
C ALA A 82 11.55 1.22 -1.81
N ALA A 83 10.65 1.97 -1.14
CA ALA A 83 10.32 3.34 -1.51
C ALA A 83 11.53 4.27 -1.43
N LEU A 84 12.30 4.17 -0.34
CA LEU A 84 13.49 4.98 -0.11
C LEU A 84 14.56 4.75 -1.19
N VAL A 85 14.89 3.48 -1.48
CA VAL A 85 15.90 3.12 -2.49
C VAL A 85 15.50 3.61 -3.88
N ASN A 86 14.21 3.53 -4.22
CA ASN A 86 13.69 4.00 -5.51
C ASN A 86 13.38 5.51 -5.53
N ARG A 87 13.58 6.22 -4.41
CA ARG A 87 13.32 7.67 -4.25
C ARG A 87 11.88 8.06 -4.63
N ILE A 88 10.92 7.17 -4.34
CA ILE A 88 9.52 7.36 -4.67
C ILE A 88 8.79 8.02 -3.49
N PRO A 89 7.94 9.04 -3.72
CA PRO A 89 7.04 9.59 -2.71
C PRO A 89 6.21 8.50 -2.04
N GLN A 90 6.14 8.52 -0.72
CA GLN A 90 5.44 7.50 0.07
C GLN A 90 4.31 8.10 0.90
N PHE A 91 3.16 7.42 0.91
CA PHE A 91 2.04 7.69 1.79
C PHE A 91 1.83 6.49 2.71
N VAL A 92 2.02 6.70 4.02
CA VAL A 92 1.93 5.63 5.01
C VAL A 92 0.54 5.65 5.63
N VAL A 93 -0.22 4.57 5.44
CA VAL A 93 -1.51 4.33 6.10
C VAL A 93 -1.30 3.44 7.30
N MET A 94 -1.76 3.85 8.48
CA MET A 94 -1.58 3.09 9.72
C MET A 94 -2.91 2.54 10.22
N ASP A 95 -2.88 1.32 10.75
CA ASP A 95 -3.97 0.78 11.56
C ASP A 95 -3.79 1.25 13.02
N PRO A 96 -4.73 2.05 13.57
CA PRO A 96 -4.68 2.46 14.98
C PRO A 96 -4.66 1.28 15.96
N GLY A 97 -5.14 0.09 15.55
CA GLY A 97 -5.16 -1.13 16.36
C GLY A 97 -3.82 -1.87 16.43
N TYR A 98 -2.81 -1.48 15.64
CA TYR A 98 -1.52 -2.18 15.55
C TYR A 98 -0.32 -1.23 15.71
N PRO A 99 0.02 -0.82 16.95
CA PRO A 99 1.03 0.21 17.22
C PRO A 99 2.49 -0.25 17.04
N MET A 100 2.73 -1.51 16.64
CA MET A 100 4.07 -2.10 16.54
C MET A 100 4.95 -1.50 15.43
N GLU A 101 4.40 -0.63 14.57
CA GLU A 101 5.11 0.03 13.45
C GLU A 101 5.02 1.57 13.52
N ALA A 102 5.24 2.16 14.70
CA ALA A 102 5.30 3.62 14.88
C ALA A 102 6.37 4.29 13.98
N PRO A 103 6.14 5.51 13.46
CA PRO A 103 6.79 5.98 12.23
C PRO A 103 8.21 6.55 12.42
N ILE A 104 9.08 6.30 11.42
CA ILE A 104 10.04 7.30 10.94
C ILE A 104 9.28 8.16 9.93
N THR A 105 8.75 9.30 10.35
CA THR A 105 8.04 10.23 9.46
C THR A 105 9.02 10.88 8.50
N GLY A 106 9.19 10.30 7.31
CA GLY A 106 10.05 10.83 6.25
C GLY A 106 9.27 11.65 5.23
N ARG A 107 9.17 12.97 5.41
CA ARG A 107 8.80 13.90 4.33
C ARG A 107 10.07 14.34 3.61
N PHE A 108 10.44 13.67 2.52
CA PHE A 108 11.41 14.21 1.57
C PHE A 108 10.64 14.78 0.38
N LEU A 109 10.37 16.08 0.45
CA LEU A 109 10.17 16.89 -0.74
C LEU A 109 11.55 17.45 -1.09
N SER A 110 12.11 17.05 -2.24
CA SER A 110 13.24 17.74 -2.86
C SER A 110 12.71 18.76 -3.85
#